data_AF-A0A1V5KG52-F1
#
_entry.id   AF-A0A1V5KG52-F1
#
_cell.length_a   1.000
_cell.length_b   1.000
_cell.length_c   1.000
_cell.angle_alpha   90.00
_cell.angle_beta   90.00
_cell.angle_gamma   90.00
#
_symmetry.space_group_name_H-M   'P 1'
#
loop_
_entity.id
_entity.type
_entity.pdbx_description
1 polymer ?
#
loop_
_entity_poly.entity_id
_entity_poly.type
_entity_poly.pdbx_seq_one_letter_code
_entity_poly.pdbx_strand_id
1 'polypeptide(L)'
;MLEKLKRRIPDAGDDLLLNDLIGDAEKFILAYTGRDRVPAALEGAQIAIAAVMFNRMGMEGELRHGEGGAERTAELLPEDIRRQLNPFRLAKAVGG
;
A
#
# COMPACT_ATOMS: atom_id res chain seq x y z
N MET A 1 -6.64 -10.27 -7.45
CA MET A 1 -6.39 -9.00 -6.70
C MET A 1 -6.80 -7.78 -7.51
N LEU A 2 -6.36 -7.69 -8.77
CA LEU A 2 -6.72 -6.64 -9.74
C LEU A 2 -8.21 -6.31 -9.81
N GLU A 3 -9.09 -7.30 -9.98
CA GLU A 3 -10.55 -7.06 -10.06
C GLU A 3 -11.13 -6.45 -8.77
N LYS A 4 -10.57 -6.78 -7.60
CA LYS A 4 -10.98 -6.16 -6.33
C LYS A 4 -10.55 -4.69 -6.27
N LEU A 5 -9.40 -4.34 -6.85
CA LEU A 5 -8.92 -2.97 -6.94
C LEU A 5 -9.75 -2.14 -7.93
N LYS A 6 -10.03 -2.69 -9.13
CA LYS A 6 -10.90 -2.05 -10.14
C LYS A 6 -12.28 -1.68 -9.59
N ARG A 7 -12.87 -2.54 -8.75
CA ARG A 7 -14.15 -2.24 -8.07
C ARG A 7 -14.09 -1.03 -7.13
N ARG A 8 -12.91 -0.71 -6.59
CA ARG A 8 -12.70 0.47 -5.74
C ARG A 8 -12.35 1.72 -6.54
N ILE A 9 -11.86 1.54 -7.76
CA ILE A 9 -11.42 2.63 -8.64
C ILE A 9 -11.94 2.34 -10.05
N PRO A 10 -13.25 2.54 -10.30
CA PRO A 10 -13.85 2.23 -11.59
C PRO A 10 -13.33 3.11 -12.73
N ASP A 11 -12.72 4.26 -12.40
CA ASP A 11 -12.13 5.22 -13.35
C ASP A 11 -10.74 4.78 -13.86
N ALA A 12 -10.09 3.84 -13.17
CA ALA A 12 -8.78 3.34 -13.57
C ALA A 12 -8.91 2.37 -14.76
N GLY A 13 -8.47 2.83 -15.94
CA GLY A 13 -8.47 2.03 -17.16
C GLY A 13 -7.18 1.25 -17.44
N ASP A 14 -6.09 1.53 -16.71
CA ASP A 14 -4.77 0.96 -17.01
C ASP A 14 -4.41 -0.22 -16.09
N ASP A 15 -4.54 -1.42 -16.63
CA ASP A 15 -4.32 -2.67 -15.88
C ASP A 15 -2.86 -2.87 -15.47
N LEU A 16 -1.91 -2.34 -16.24
CA LEU A 16 -0.49 -2.45 -15.94
C LEU A 16 -0.15 -1.59 -14.73
N LEU A 17 -0.59 -0.34 -14.73
CA LEU A 17 -0.47 0.58 -13.60
C LEU A 17 -1.12 -0.01 -12.35
N LEU A 18 -2.33 -0.56 -12.46
CA LEU A 18 -3.02 -1.15 -11.32
C LEU A 18 -2.26 -2.36 -10.74
N ASN A 19 -1.62 -3.18 -11.58
CA ASN A 19 -0.77 -4.26 -11.10
C ASN A 19 0.51 -3.73 -10.43
N ASP A 20 1.12 -2.70 -10.99
CA ASP A 20 2.31 -2.05 -10.41
C ASP A 20 2.00 -1.50 -9.01
N LEU A 21 0.87 -0.83 -8.84
CA LEU A 21 0.39 -0.33 -7.55
C LEU A 21 0.09 -1.44 -6.54
N ILE A 22 -0.41 -2.59 -6.98
CA ILE A 22 -0.60 -3.76 -6.10
C ILE A 22 0.76 -4.29 -5.63
N GLY A 23 1.77 -4.29 -6.51
CA GLY A 23 3.14 -4.67 -6.19
C GLY A 23 3.85 -3.66 -5.28
N ASP A 24 3.62 -2.36 -5.46
CA ASP A 24 4.15 -1.33 -4.56
C ASP A 24 3.51 -1.43 -3.16
N ALA A 25 2.19 -1.62 -3.12
CA ALA A 25 1.47 -1.88 -1.87
C ALA A 25 1.98 -3.15 -1.16
N GLU A 26 2.33 -4.21 -1.90
CA GLU A 26 2.99 -5.38 -1.34
C GLU A 26 4.32 -5.00 -0.67
N LYS A 27 5.24 -4.40 -1.42
CA LYS A 27 6.57 -4.00 -0.92
C LYS A 27 6.46 -3.09 0.30
N PHE A 28 5.50 -2.16 0.28
CA PHE A 28 5.19 -1.30 1.41
C PHE A 28 4.79 -2.11 2.64
N ILE A 29 3.86 -3.07 2.52
CA ILE A 29 3.42 -3.91 3.64
C ILE A 29 4.60 -4.72 4.18
N LEU A 30 5.42 -5.31 3.31
CA LEU A 30 6.60 -6.08 3.70
C LEU A 30 7.58 -5.21 4.49
N ALA A 31 7.91 -4.03 3.97
CA ALA A 31 8.78 -3.06 4.63
C ALA A 31 8.21 -2.58 5.97
N TYR A 32 6.91 -2.27 6.02
CA TYR A 32 6.23 -1.78 7.22
C TYR A 32 6.14 -2.85 8.32
N THR A 33 5.81 -4.08 7.94
CA THR A 33 5.63 -5.18 8.87
C THR A 33 6.93 -5.93 9.18
N GLY A 34 7.99 -5.71 8.40
CA GLY A 34 9.25 -6.43 8.49
C GLY A 34 9.15 -7.89 8.06
N ARG A 35 8.14 -8.26 7.25
CA ARG A 35 7.92 -9.63 6.78
C ARG A 35 8.44 -9.83 5.36
N ASP A 36 8.70 -11.09 5.00
CA ASP A 36 9.10 -11.50 3.65
C ASP A 36 7.90 -11.72 2.72
N ARG A 37 6.71 -11.99 3.27
CA ARG A 37 5.47 -12.22 2.51
C ARG A 37 4.27 -11.54 3.17
N VAL A 38 3.30 -11.12 2.33
CA VAL A 38 2.04 -10.54 2.80
C VAL A 38 1.15 -11.68 3.31
N PRO A 39 0.73 -11.65 4.60
CA PRO A 39 -0.20 -12.64 5.12
C PRO A 39 -1.58 -12.45 4.48
N ALA A 40 -2.35 -13.53 4.30
CA ALA A 40 -3.69 -13.49 3.69
C ALA A 40 -4.64 -12.50 4.39
N ALA A 41 -4.50 -12.33 5.71
CA ALA A 41 -5.25 -11.34 6.49
C ALA A 41 -5.01 -9.88 6.06
N LEU A 42 -3.89 -9.59 5.40
CA LEU A 42 -3.53 -8.26 4.88
C LEU A 42 -3.81 -8.09 3.39
N GLU A 43 -4.34 -9.09 2.67
CA GLU A 43 -4.73 -8.93 1.25
C GLU A 43 -5.74 -7.79 1.06
N GLY A 44 -6.67 -7.63 2.01
CA GLY A 44 -7.63 -6.52 2.01
C GLY A 44 -6.96 -5.16 2.22
N ALA A 45 -5.96 -5.10 3.09
CA ALA A 45 -5.16 -3.91 3.33
C ALA A 45 -4.31 -3.55 2.10
N GLN A 46 -3.69 -4.53 1.44
CA GLN A 46 -2.91 -4.33 0.21
C GLN A 46 -3.74 -3.68 -0.90
N ILE A 47 -4.97 -4.16 -1.13
CA ILE A 47 -5.89 -3.56 -2.10
C ILE A 47 -6.26 -2.13 -1.69
N ALA A 48 -6.47 -1.89 -0.40
CA ALA A 48 -6.81 -0.56 0.10
C ALA A 48 -5.65 0.43 -0.07
N ILE A 49 -4.41 0.01 0.20
CA ILE A 49 -3.19 0.81 0.02
C ILE A 49 -2.98 1.14 -1.46
N ALA A 50 -3.09 0.15 -2.35
CA ALA A 50 -2.99 0.38 -3.80
C ALA A 50 -4.05 1.39 -4.28
N ALA A 51 -5.26 1.34 -3.72
CA ALA A 51 -6.29 2.31 -4.05
C ALA A 51 -5.94 3.73 -3.57
N VAL A 52 -5.39 3.88 -2.37
CA VAL A 52 -4.91 5.17 -1.86
C VAL A 52 -3.80 5.74 -2.74
N MET A 53 -2.84 4.90 -3.16
CA MET A 53 -1.74 5.30 -4.05
C MET A 53 -2.25 5.80 -5.40
N PHE A 54 -3.23 5.11 -6.01
CA PHE A 54 -3.85 5.57 -7.26
C PHE A 54 -4.57 6.92 -7.08
N ASN A 55 -5.40 7.04 -6.04
CA ASN A 55 -6.14 8.28 -5.79
C ASN A 55 -5.19 9.47 -5.59
N ARG A 56 -4.03 9.26 -4.96
CA ARG A 56 -2.98 10.28 -4.85
C ARG A 56 -2.39 10.65 -6.19
N MET A 57 -2.06 9.68 -7.04
CA MET A 57 -1.56 9.95 -8.39
C MET A 57 -2.53 10.82 -9.21
N GLY A 58 -3.85 10.61 -9.06
CA GLY A 58 -4.86 11.43 -9.71
C GLY A 58 -5.05 12.83 -9.08
N MET A 59 -4.81 12.96 -7.77
CA MET A 59 -4.93 14.24 -7.05
C MET A 59 -3.69 15.13 -7.21
N GLU A 60 -2.51 14.53 -7.45
CA GLU A 60 -1.21 15.19 -7.62
C GLU A 60 -0.92 15.56 -9.08
N GLY A 61 -1.92 16.03 -9.84
CA GLY A 61 -1.75 16.55 -11.21
C GLY A 61 -0.75 17.71 -11.38
N GLU A 62 -0.10 18.15 -10.31
CA GLU A 62 0.86 19.26 -10.30
C GLU A 62 2.14 19.02 -9.48
N LEU A 63 2.39 17.84 -8.91
CA LEU A 63 3.64 17.58 -8.19
C LEU A 63 4.35 16.35 -8.74
N ARG A 64 5.17 16.65 -9.75
CA ARG A 64 6.29 15.80 -10.16
C ARG A 64 7.13 15.42 -8.95
N HIS A 65 7.52 14.16 -8.92
CA HIS A 65 8.69 13.67 -8.20
C HIS A 65 8.59 13.76 -6.67
N GLY A 66 8.16 12.67 -6.07
CA GLY A 66 8.32 12.46 -4.65
C GLY A 66 8.79 11.04 -4.42
N GLU A 67 10.10 10.86 -4.29
CA GLU A 67 10.76 9.73 -3.66
C GLU A 67 10.36 9.63 -2.16
N GLY A 68 9.06 9.63 -1.88
CA GLY A 68 8.50 9.48 -0.56
C GLY A 68 8.53 8.01 -0.20
N GLY A 69 9.64 7.57 0.40
CA GLY A 69 9.80 6.21 0.89
C GLY A 69 8.64 5.74 1.76
N ALA A 70 8.60 4.43 2.06
CA ALA A 70 7.52 3.77 2.80
C ALA A 70 7.11 4.49 4.09
N GLU A 71 7.98 5.30 4.68
CA GLU A 71 7.69 6.13 5.85
C GLU A 71 6.60 7.19 5.56
N ARG A 72 6.75 7.98 4.48
CA ARG A 72 5.75 9.00 4.10
C ARG A 72 4.42 8.38 3.70
N THR A 73 4.48 7.26 2.98
CA THR A 73 3.26 6.53 2.61
C THR A 73 2.53 6.05 3.86
N ALA A 74 3.24 5.61 4.92
CA ALA A 74 2.64 5.13 6.15
C ALA A 74 1.94 6.23 6.96
N GLU A 75 2.45 7.46 6.93
CA GLU A 75 1.83 8.62 7.58
C GLU A 75 0.49 8.99 6.94
N LEU A 76 0.38 8.78 5.63
CA LEU A 76 -0.78 9.11 4.82
C LEU A 76 -1.81 7.98 4.75
N LEU A 77 -1.51 6.81 5.32
CA LEU A 77 -2.47 5.72 5.38
C LEU A 77 -3.61 6.02 6.38
N PRO A 78 -4.86 5.75 6.00
CA PRO A 78 -5.99 5.77 6.92
C PRO A 78 -5.71 4.95 8.19
N GLU A 79 -6.19 5.45 9.33
CA GLU A 79 -5.97 4.81 10.64
C GLU A 79 -6.45 3.36 10.69
N ASP A 80 -7.54 3.03 9.98
CA ASP A 80 -8.07 1.67 9.90
C ASP A 80 -7.05 0.71 9.26
N ILE A 81 -6.40 1.13 8.16
CA ILE A 81 -5.38 0.32 7.48
C ILE A 81 -4.16 0.15 8.38
N ARG A 82 -3.71 1.23 9.04
CA ARG A 82 -2.60 1.17 9.99
C ARG A 82 -2.89 0.23 11.16
N ARG A 83 -4.11 0.26 11.70
CA ARG A 83 -4.55 -0.63 12.77
C ARG A 83 -4.57 -2.09 12.31
N GLN A 84 -4.90 -2.36 11.06
CA GLN A 84 -4.79 -3.71 10.48
C GLN A 84 -3.32 -4.14 10.34
N LEU A 85 -2.39 -3.25 9.99
CA LEU A 85 -0.96 -3.56 9.80
C LEU A 85 -0.18 -3.74 11.11
N ASN A 86 -0.49 -2.95 12.14
CA ASN A 86 0.23 -2.93 13.42
C ASN A 86 0.42 -4.31 14.09
N PRO A 87 -0.60 -5.17 14.25
CA PRO A 87 -0.43 -6.49 14.89
C PRO A 87 0.45 -7.44 14.06
N PHE A 88 0.65 -7.11 12.78
CA PHE A 88 1.49 -7.86 11.87
C PHE A 88 2.93 -7.34 11.85
N ARG A 89 3.25 -6.25 12.55
CA ARG A 89 4.62 -5.74 12.61
C ARG A 89 5.48 -6.65 13.47
N LEU A 90 6.46 -7.30 12.85
CA LEU A 90 7.52 -7.97 13.59
C LEU A 90 8.30 -6.86 14.31
N ALA A 91 8.22 -6.84 15.64
CA ALA A 91 9.20 -6.08 16.40
C ALA A 91 10.56 -6.60 15.94
N LYS A 92 11.37 -5.76 15.30
CA LYS A 92 12.80 -6.06 15.20
C LYS A 92 13.23 -6.22 16.65
N ALA A 93 13.41 -7.46 17.09
CA ALA A 93 14.26 -7.71 18.23
C ALA A 93 15.60 -7.11 17.82
N VAL A 94 15.87 -5.89 18.28
CA VAL A 94 17.23 -5.42 18.46
C VAL A 94 17.79 -6.40 19.48
N GLY A 95 18.29 -7.54 18.99
CA GLY A 95 19.13 -8.44 19.74
C GLY A 95 20.39 -7.65 20.07
N GLY A 96 20.71 -7.58 21.36
CA GLY A 96 21.93 -6.97 21.87
C GLY A 96 23.18 -7.81 21.62
#